data_AF-A0A9P7T7X8-F1
#
_entry.id   AF-A0A9P7T7X8-F1
#
_cell.length_a   1.000
_cell.length_b   1.000
_cell.length_c   1.000
_cell.angle_alpha   90.00
_cell.angle_beta   90.00
_cell.angle_gamma   90.00
#
_symmetry.space_group_name_H-M   'P 1'
#
loop_
_entity.id
_entity.type
_entity.pdbx_description
1 polymer ?
#
loop_
_entity_poly.entity_id
_entity_poly.type
_entity_poly.pdbx_seq_one_letter_code
_entity_poly.pdbx_strand_id
1 'polypeptide(L)'
;MPSALTCLQCQSKVCQRCRKTAHDIGTHCPEDEELIDALETSGHDSWRRCYRCCQLVALSDPTGPVTCACKAQFCLSCGGVWDILRGCPNHCPREQDPTLRREGKAQTPPQQGPAQRSMQHPEIQSLLQAQRKEKRRMLDFKKAALTSLEARQAAQKTALADHHIQDRDELVAKQARDASQLEDRQISDELELRNKLEQAEWSNTIRIKYMEAYCEAPTQSPSVSSSKSSTSSSSSLPPRVVTEKNLRDLGRQYSLREKVQREHESKIYMLRVRQSKKMEDLVQSHGVQLRELIERNREAREAFGERVRRERKTFDSVFGARQARLTARWALAIQVQCRELQGRNGVRYALVAPPSWMGGEALSEAVL
;
A
#
# COMPACT_ATOMS: atom_id res chain seq x y z
N MET A 1 -36.22 -2.39 19.32
CA MET A 1 -37.23 -1.38 19.70
C MET A 1 -36.85 -0.07 19.06
N PRO A 2 -37.54 0.34 17.97
CA PRO A 2 -37.11 1.48 17.19
C PRO A 2 -37.35 2.85 17.86
N SER A 3 -38.01 2.88 19.03
CA SER A 3 -38.38 4.07 19.80
C SER A 3 -37.96 4.03 21.28
N ALA A 4 -37.05 3.12 21.66
CA ALA A 4 -36.60 2.98 23.05
C ALA A 4 -35.27 3.69 23.30
N LEU A 5 -35.21 4.52 24.35
CA LEU A 5 -33.96 5.03 24.92
C LEU A 5 -33.45 4.08 25.98
N THR A 6 -32.13 3.86 26.02
CA THR A 6 -31.49 3.03 27.05
C THR A 6 -30.75 3.94 28.03
N CYS A 7 -31.03 3.82 29.33
CA CYS A 7 -30.28 4.51 30.37
C CYS A 7 -28.86 3.90 30.46
N LEU A 8 -27.82 4.72 30.37
CA LEU A 8 -26.44 4.23 30.43
C LEU A 8 -26.00 3.80 31.84
N GLN A 9 -26.72 4.21 32.89
CA GLN A 9 -26.39 3.90 34.28
C GLN A 9 -27.02 2.58 34.75
N CYS A 10 -28.32 2.39 34.50
CA CYS A 10 -29.06 1.21 34.95
C CYS A 10 -29.54 0.29 33.82
N GLN A 11 -29.19 0.59 32.57
CA GLN A 11 -29.54 -0.20 31.37
C GLN A 11 -31.05 -0.38 31.12
N SER A 12 -31.90 0.35 31.85
CA SER A 12 -33.35 0.32 31.65
C SER A 12 -33.71 0.95 30.31
N LYS A 13 -34.72 0.38 29.64
CA LYS A 13 -35.23 0.85 28.35
C LYS A 13 -36.58 1.53 28.56
N VAL A 14 -36.69 2.77 28.09
CA VAL A 14 -37.92 3.57 28.18
C VAL A 14 -38.38 4.03 26.80
N CYS A 15 -39.69 4.14 26.59
CA CYS A 15 -40.26 4.67 25.36
C CYS A 15 -39.99 6.18 25.27
N GLN A 16 -39.54 6.66 24.11
CA GLN A 16 -39.27 8.08 23.88
C GLN A 16 -40.50 9.00 24.02
N ARG A 17 -41.71 8.45 23.82
CA ARG A 17 -42.95 9.23 23.77
C ARG A 17 -43.63 9.30 25.15
N CYS A 18 -44.02 8.15 25.70
CA CYS A 18 -44.70 8.08 27.01
C CYS A 18 -43.75 8.08 28.22
N ARG A 19 -42.43 7.95 28.01
CA ARG A 19 -41.40 7.83 29.06
C ARG A 19 -41.59 6.66 30.04
N LYS A 20 -42.54 5.76 29.77
CA LYS A 20 -42.76 4.50 30.49
C LYS A 20 -41.79 3.43 29.99
N THR A 21 -41.89 2.22 30.53
CA THR A 21 -41.14 1.05 30.05
C THR A 21 -41.27 0.88 28.54
N ALA A 22 -40.16 0.53 27.88
CA ALA A 22 -40.15 0.33 26.44
C ALA A 22 -41.17 -0.75 26.03
N HIS A 23 -42.00 -0.44 25.05
CA HIS A 23 -42.98 -1.37 24.48
C HIS A 23 -42.31 -2.44 23.62
N ASP A 24 -43.03 -3.53 23.33
CA ASP A 24 -42.56 -4.63 22.50
C ASP A 24 -42.32 -4.25 21.03
N ILE A 25 -41.54 -5.05 20.28
CA ILE A 25 -41.21 -4.69 18.89
C ILE A 25 -42.47 -4.87 18.05
N GLY A 26 -42.89 -3.80 17.37
CA GLY A 26 -44.08 -3.80 16.52
C GLY A 26 -45.34 -3.30 17.21
N THR A 27 -45.32 -3.04 18.53
CA THR A 27 -46.42 -2.37 19.23
C THR A 27 -46.27 -0.85 19.17
N HIS A 28 -47.38 -0.16 18.94
CA HIS A 28 -47.45 1.29 18.94
C HIS A 28 -47.56 1.82 20.37
N CYS A 29 -47.02 3.03 20.61
CA CYS A 29 -47.16 3.67 21.90
C CYS A 29 -48.63 4.10 22.11
N PRO A 30 -49.29 3.72 23.20
CA PRO A 30 -50.70 4.04 23.42
C PRO A 30 -50.95 5.53 23.72
N GLU A 31 -49.91 6.31 24.03
CA GLU A 31 -49.98 7.77 24.23
C GLU A 31 -49.58 8.58 22.98
N ASP A 32 -49.45 7.93 21.82
CA ASP A 32 -49.11 8.60 20.56
C ASP A 32 -50.36 9.00 19.78
N GLU A 33 -51.07 10.03 20.27
CA GLU A 33 -52.37 10.49 19.72
C GLU A 33 -52.32 10.71 18.20
N GLU A 34 -51.30 11.40 17.69
CA GLU A 34 -51.12 11.63 16.24
C GLU A 34 -51.04 10.33 15.40
N LEU A 35 -50.44 9.27 15.94
CA LEU A 35 -50.34 7.97 15.26
C LEU A 35 -51.65 7.20 15.37
N ILE A 36 -52.34 7.32 16.50
CA ILE A 36 -53.65 6.70 16.75
C ILE A 36 -54.68 7.31 15.79
N ASP A 37 -54.76 8.64 15.72
CA ASP A 37 -55.66 9.37 14.79
C ASP A 37 -55.39 8.99 13.32
N ALA A 38 -54.12 8.85 12.94
CA ALA A 38 -53.74 8.44 11.59
C ALA A 38 -54.16 6.99 11.28
N LEU A 39 -54.05 6.07 12.25
CA LEU A 39 -54.49 4.69 12.12
C LEU A 39 -56.03 4.57 12.06
N GLU A 40 -56.76 5.41 12.80
CA GLU A 40 -58.23 5.45 12.77
C GLU A 40 -58.76 6.01 11.45
N THR A 41 -58.11 7.04 10.90
CA THR A 41 -58.56 7.73 9.67
C THR A 41 -58.36 6.89 8.40
N SER A 42 -57.40 5.98 8.36
CA SER A 42 -56.92 5.33 7.13
C SER A 42 -57.13 3.82 7.05
N GLY A 43 -57.82 3.22 8.03
CA GLY A 43 -57.93 1.76 8.17
C GLY A 43 -56.66 1.18 8.80
N HIS A 44 -56.86 0.34 9.82
CA HIS A 44 -55.79 -0.23 10.64
C HIS A 44 -54.62 -0.77 9.79
N ASP A 45 -53.39 -0.50 10.25
CA ASP A 45 -52.09 -0.94 9.72
C ASP A 45 -51.41 -0.10 8.61
N SER A 46 -51.96 1.06 8.24
CA SER A 46 -51.39 1.87 7.13
C SER A 46 -50.32 2.90 7.52
N TRP A 47 -50.02 3.10 8.81
CA TRP A 47 -49.06 4.13 9.26
C TRP A 47 -48.07 3.64 10.30
N ARG A 48 -46.82 4.11 10.21
CA ARG A 48 -45.78 3.87 11.24
C ARG A 48 -44.85 5.06 11.40
N ARG A 49 -44.25 5.21 12.58
CA ARG A 49 -43.15 6.15 12.80
C ARG A 49 -41.80 5.56 12.40
N CYS A 50 -40.98 6.38 11.74
CA CYS A 50 -39.61 6.03 11.44
C CYS A 50 -38.76 5.98 12.73
N TYR A 51 -37.96 4.93 12.89
CA TYR A 51 -37.06 4.77 14.04
C TYR A 51 -35.93 5.79 14.13
N ARG A 52 -35.60 6.46 13.02
CA ARG A 52 -34.48 7.39 12.94
C ARG A 52 -34.89 8.84 13.10
N CYS A 53 -35.97 9.26 12.45
CA CYS A 53 -36.43 10.64 12.46
C CYS A 53 -37.79 10.85 13.14
N CYS A 54 -38.40 9.79 13.65
CA CYS A 54 -39.70 9.79 14.35
C CYS A 54 -40.90 10.35 13.55
N GLN A 55 -40.70 10.66 12.26
CA GLN A 55 -41.75 11.12 11.37
C GLN A 55 -42.72 9.98 11.02
N LEU A 56 -44.01 10.32 10.93
CA LEU A 56 -45.05 9.43 10.41
C LEU A 56 -44.82 9.13 8.94
N VAL A 57 -44.88 7.85 8.57
CA VAL A 57 -44.68 7.34 7.22
C VAL A 57 -45.88 6.49 6.85
N ALA A 58 -46.55 6.86 5.76
CA ALA A 58 -47.61 6.07 5.15
C ALA A 58 -47.02 4.81 4.51
N LEU A 59 -47.71 3.70 4.68
CA LEU A 59 -47.30 2.39 4.21
C LEU A 59 -47.99 2.09 2.88
N SER A 60 -47.26 2.20 1.76
CA SER A 60 -47.85 2.11 0.42
C SER A 60 -47.65 0.76 -0.28
N ASP A 61 -46.54 0.05 0.01
CA ASP A 61 -46.17 -1.18 -0.69
C ASP A 61 -46.12 -2.40 0.26
N PRO A 62 -46.93 -3.45 0.03
CA PRO A 62 -46.94 -4.66 0.87
C PRO A 62 -45.75 -5.59 0.62
N THR A 63 -44.97 -5.36 -0.44
CA THR A 63 -44.00 -6.33 -0.96
C THR A 63 -42.55 -6.11 -0.54
N GLY A 64 -42.21 -5.04 0.18
CA GLY A 64 -40.83 -4.68 0.54
C GLY A 64 -40.67 -3.83 1.80
N PRO A 65 -39.43 -3.40 2.14
CA PRO A 65 -39.19 -2.48 3.25
C PRO A 65 -39.77 -1.10 2.96
N VAL A 66 -40.28 -0.46 4.00
CA VAL A 66 -40.73 0.92 3.95
C VAL A 66 -39.51 1.82 4.06
N THR A 67 -39.39 2.76 3.13
CA THR A 67 -38.27 3.72 3.09
C THR A 67 -38.78 5.10 3.47
N CYS A 68 -38.28 5.65 4.57
CA CYS A 68 -38.60 7.01 4.99
C CYS A 68 -37.84 8.05 4.16
N ALA A 69 -38.32 9.31 4.13
CA ALA A 69 -37.60 10.45 3.55
C ALA A 69 -36.18 10.63 4.12
N CYS A 70 -35.94 10.21 5.38
CA CYS A 70 -34.59 10.20 5.98
C CYS A 70 -33.68 9.06 5.49
N LYS A 71 -34.11 8.31 4.47
CA LYS A 71 -33.45 7.13 3.86
C LYS A 71 -33.33 5.91 4.78
N ALA A 72 -33.97 5.93 5.95
CA ALA A 72 -34.04 4.77 6.83
C ALA A 72 -35.03 3.74 6.26
N GLN A 73 -34.62 2.47 6.25
CA GLN A 73 -35.43 1.34 5.81
C GLN A 73 -35.86 0.49 7.00
N PHE A 74 -37.14 0.18 7.09
CA PHE A 74 -37.68 -0.65 8.14
C PHE A 74 -38.83 -1.52 7.64
N CYS A 75 -39.10 -2.61 8.36
CA CYS A 75 -40.16 -3.52 8.01
C CYS A 75 -41.55 -2.90 8.19
N LEU A 76 -42.41 -3.15 7.21
CA LEU A 76 -43.83 -2.81 7.22
C LEU A 76 -44.60 -3.39 8.42
N SER A 77 -44.29 -4.62 8.83
CA SER A 77 -45.02 -5.32 9.91
C SER A 77 -44.40 -5.10 11.28
N CYS A 78 -43.05 -5.23 11.39
CA CYS A 78 -42.35 -5.17 12.67
C CYS A 78 -41.85 -3.76 13.06
N GLY A 79 -41.73 -2.84 12.10
CA GLY A 79 -41.00 -1.57 12.29
C GLY A 79 -39.50 -1.74 12.58
N GLY A 80 -38.98 -2.97 12.51
CA GLY A 80 -37.57 -3.29 12.74
C GLY A 80 -36.67 -2.80 11.61
N VAL A 81 -35.42 -2.45 11.96
CA VAL A 81 -34.41 -1.99 11.00
C VAL A 81 -34.20 -3.06 9.93
N TRP A 82 -34.39 -2.69 8.67
CA TRP A 82 -34.30 -3.64 7.57
C TRP A 82 -32.85 -3.89 7.17
N ASP A 83 -32.46 -5.17 7.12
CA ASP A 83 -31.16 -5.59 6.60
C ASP A 83 -31.32 -6.06 5.15
N ILE A 84 -30.51 -5.51 4.24
CA ILE A 84 -30.53 -5.83 2.81
C ILE A 84 -30.22 -7.31 2.57
N LEU A 85 -29.42 -7.94 3.44
CA LEU A 85 -28.99 -9.33 3.29
C LEU A 85 -29.89 -10.31 4.06
N ARG A 86 -30.55 -9.88 5.14
CA ARG A 86 -31.28 -10.76 6.06
C ARG A 86 -32.79 -10.49 6.15
N GLY A 87 -33.30 -9.39 5.61
CA GLY A 87 -34.73 -9.01 5.68
C GLY A 87 -35.13 -8.40 7.04
N CYS A 88 -36.41 -8.48 7.44
CA CYS A 88 -36.85 -8.05 8.80
C CYS A 88 -36.16 -8.97 9.82
N PRO A 89 -35.43 -8.42 10.81
CA PRO A 89 -34.74 -9.21 11.84
C PRO A 89 -35.68 -10.11 12.67
N ASN A 90 -36.98 -9.80 12.71
CA ASN A 90 -37.98 -10.55 13.46
C ASN A 90 -38.73 -11.59 12.61
N HIS A 91 -38.31 -11.86 11.37
CA HIS A 91 -38.89 -12.90 10.51
C HIS A 91 -40.43 -12.84 10.40
N CYS A 92 -40.98 -11.65 10.16
CA CYS A 92 -42.42 -11.50 10.08
C CYS A 92 -43.03 -12.31 8.93
N PRO A 93 -44.18 -12.98 9.15
CA PRO A 93 -44.90 -13.67 8.09
C PRO A 93 -45.34 -12.64 7.05
N ARG A 94 -44.87 -12.80 5.81
CA ARG A 94 -45.36 -12.05 4.66
C ARG A 94 -46.80 -12.49 4.43
N GLU A 95 -47.76 -11.56 4.43
CA GLU A 95 -49.13 -11.89 4.03
C GLU A 95 -49.09 -12.49 2.62
N GLN A 96 -49.53 -13.74 2.52
CA GLN A 96 -49.83 -14.40 1.26
C GLN A 96 -51.28 -14.07 0.92
N ASP A 97 -51.50 -13.75 -0.37
CA ASP A 97 -52.76 -13.45 -1.04
C ASP A 97 -54.09 -13.75 -0.30
N PRO A 98 -55.02 -12.79 -0.21
CA PRO A 98 -56.33 -12.98 0.42
C PRO A 98 -57.34 -13.82 -0.40
N THR A 99 -56.91 -14.66 -1.34
CA THR A 99 -57.82 -15.49 -2.17
C THR A 99 -58.19 -16.85 -1.56
N LEU A 100 -57.83 -17.13 -0.31
CA LEU A 100 -58.27 -18.35 0.39
C LEU A 100 -59.36 -18.04 1.42
N ARG A 101 -60.53 -17.61 0.92
CA ARG A 101 -61.76 -17.61 1.72
C ARG A 101 -62.92 -18.17 0.88
N ARG A 102 -63.22 -19.45 1.16
CA ARG A 102 -64.26 -20.40 0.64
C ARG A 102 -63.58 -21.55 -0.11
N GLU A 103 -63.76 -22.82 0.24
CA GLU A 103 -64.92 -23.53 0.80
C GLU A 103 -64.52 -24.64 1.77
N GLY A 104 -65.44 -24.96 2.68
CA GLY A 104 -65.33 -26.10 3.57
C GLY A 104 -65.76 -27.42 2.92
N LYS A 105 -65.32 -28.50 3.58
CA LYS A 105 -65.70 -29.92 3.47
C LYS A 105 -65.15 -30.70 2.27
N ALA A 106 -64.11 -31.50 2.53
CA ALA A 106 -64.20 -32.96 2.56
C ALA A 106 -62.90 -33.56 3.11
N GLN A 107 -63.02 -34.46 4.08
CA GLN A 107 -61.92 -35.20 4.68
C GLN A 107 -61.32 -36.18 3.66
N THR A 108 -60.01 -36.10 3.42
CA THR A 108 -59.15 -37.20 2.93
C THR A 108 -57.76 -37.08 3.58
N PRO A 109 -56.97 -38.17 3.71
CA PRO A 109 -55.80 -38.25 4.60
C PRO A 109 -54.63 -37.36 4.13
N PRO A 110 -53.61 -37.11 4.97
CA PRO A 110 -52.57 -36.11 4.72
C PRO A 110 -51.64 -36.56 3.59
N GLN A 111 -51.95 -36.17 2.35
CA GLN A 111 -50.99 -36.28 1.25
C GLN A 111 -50.00 -35.12 1.34
N GLN A 112 -48.78 -35.43 1.75
CA GLN A 112 -47.63 -34.52 1.67
C GLN A 112 -47.56 -33.86 0.29
N GLY A 113 -47.32 -32.55 0.25
CA GLY A 113 -47.27 -31.81 -1.02
C GLY A 113 -46.18 -32.34 -1.96
N PRO A 114 -46.27 -32.07 -3.28
CA PRO A 114 -45.31 -32.55 -4.28
C PRO A 114 -43.85 -32.15 -3.97
N ALA A 115 -43.64 -31.02 -3.28
CA ALA A 115 -42.33 -30.59 -2.79
C ALA A 115 -41.77 -31.46 -1.66
N GLN A 116 -42.58 -31.80 -0.66
CA GLN A 116 -42.17 -32.67 0.44
C GLN A 116 -41.86 -34.09 -0.05
N ARG A 117 -42.66 -34.62 -0.98
CA ARG A 117 -42.42 -35.94 -1.59
C ARG A 117 -41.11 -36.00 -2.36
N SER A 118 -40.75 -34.93 -3.07
CA SER A 118 -39.50 -34.85 -3.82
C SER A 118 -38.29 -34.77 -2.90
N MET A 119 -38.43 -34.08 -1.76
CA MET A 119 -37.37 -33.96 -0.77
C MET A 119 -37.17 -35.21 0.08
N GLN A 120 -38.22 -36.00 0.26
CA GLN A 120 -38.17 -37.25 1.05
C GLN A 120 -37.86 -38.49 0.20
N HIS A 121 -37.83 -38.39 -1.14
CA HIS A 121 -37.55 -39.52 -2.01
C HIS A 121 -36.06 -39.92 -1.98
N PRO A 122 -35.71 -41.20 -1.73
CA PRO A 122 -34.32 -41.64 -1.54
C PRO A 122 -33.44 -41.41 -2.78
N GLU A 123 -33.96 -41.60 -3.99
CA GLU A 123 -33.20 -41.35 -5.22
C GLU A 123 -32.81 -39.87 -5.37
N ILE A 124 -33.75 -38.94 -5.09
CA ILE A 124 -33.50 -37.50 -5.16
C ILE A 124 -32.52 -37.08 -4.05
N GLN A 125 -32.64 -37.65 -2.84
CA GLN A 125 -31.68 -37.42 -1.76
C GLN A 125 -30.26 -37.89 -2.12
N SER A 126 -30.13 -39.08 -2.71
CA SER A 126 -28.83 -39.63 -3.13
C SER A 126 -28.18 -38.75 -4.21
N LEU A 127 -28.97 -38.25 -5.17
CA LEU A 127 -28.52 -37.34 -6.22
C LEU A 127 -28.01 -36.03 -5.61
N LEU A 128 -28.77 -35.42 -4.69
CA LEU A 128 -28.36 -34.18 -4.01
C LEU A 128 -27.10 -34.39 -3.17
N GLN A 129 -26.94 -35.53 -2.50
CA GLN A 129 -25.70 -35.87 -1.78
C GLN A 129 -24.51 -35.99 -2.73
N ALA A 130 -24.66 -36.63 -3.89
CA ALA A 130 -23.61 -36.71 -4.90
C ALA A 130 -23.21 -35.32 -5.41
N GLN A 131 -24.18 -34.45 -5.68
CA GLN A 131 -23.96 -33.06 -6.09
C GLN A 131 -23.23 -32.25 -5.00
N ARG A 132 -23.59 -32.41 -3.71
CA ARG A 132 -22.87 -31.78 -2.58
C ARG A 132 -21.42 -32.26 -2.48
N LYS A 133 -21.14 -33.55 -2.67
CA LYS A 133 -19.77 -34.09 -2.69
C LYS A 133 -18.97 -33.53 -3.87
N GLU A 134 -19.60 -33.35 -5.03
CA GLU A 134 -18.95 -32.73 -6.18
C GLU A 134 -18.68 -31.23 -5.96
N LYS A 135 -19.61 -30.49 -5.35
CA LYS A 135 -19.40 -29.11 -4.88
C LYS A 135 -18.17 -29.02 -3.98
N ARG A 136 -18.07 -29.89 -2.96
CA ARG A 136 -16.96 -29.93 -2.00
C ARG A 136 -15.62 -30.12 -2.71
N ARG A 137 -15.51 -31.15 -3.57
CA ARG A 137 -14.31 -31.41 -4.37
C ARG A 137 -13.89 -30.21 -5.23
N MET A 138 -14.85 -29.51 -5.84
CA MET A 138 -14.55 -28.32 -6.64
C MET A 138 -14.06 -27.14 -5.78
N LEU A 139 -14.63 -26.94 -4.60
CA LEU A 139 -14.19 -25.90 -3.67
C LEU A 139 -12.80 -26.20 -3.11
N ASP A 140 -12.51 -27.44 -2.77
CA ASP A 140 -11.20 -27.87 -2.29
C ASP A 140 -10.13 -27.68 -3.38
N PHE A 141 -10.45 -28.06 -4.62
CA PHE A 141 -9.60 -27.78 -5.77
C PHE A 141 -9.37 -26.28 -5.98
N LYS A 142 -10.42 -25.45 -5.87
CA LYS A 142 -10.29 -23.99 -5.96
C LYS A 142 -9.35 -23.44 -4.89
N LYS A 143 -9.51 -23.87 -3.64
CA LYS A 143 -8.65 -23.44 -2.52
C LYS A 143 -7.19 -23.84 -2.77
N ALA A 144 -6.93 -25.11 -3.11
CA ALA A 144 -5.58 -25.61 -3.39
C ALA A 144 -4.93 -24.89 -4.58
N ALA A 145 -5.71 -24.59 -5.62
CA ALA A 145 -5.21 -23.87 -6.78
C ALA A 145 -4.92 -22.39 -6.47
N LEU A 146 -5.72 -21.74 -5.63
CA LEU A 146 -5.46 -20.37 -5.15
C LEU A 146 -4.20 -20.33 -4.29
N THR A 147 -4.04 -21.24 -3.33
CA THR A 147 -2.84 -21.26 -2.48
C THR A 147 -1.57 -21.50 -3.30
N SER A 148 -1.62 -22.39 -4.29
CA SER A 148 -0.52 -22.62 -5.24
C SER A 148 -0.22 -21.38 -6.09
N LEU A 149 -1.25 -20.68 -6.58
CA LEU A 149 -1.12 -19.44 -7.34
C LEU A 149 -0.48 -18.34 -6.49
N GLU A 150 -0.97 -18.13 -5.27
CA GLU A 150 -0.48 -17.13 -4.32
C GLU A 150 0.97 -17.43 -3.89
N ALA A 151 1.31 -18.71 -3.64
CA ALA A 151 2.68 -19.10 -3.32
C ALA A 151 3.65 -18.78 -4.47
N ARG A 152 3.26 -19.06 -5.72
CA ARG A 152 4.07 -18.73 -6.90
C ARG A 152 4.23 -17.21 -7.05
N GLN A 153 3.16 -16.45 -6.86
CA GLN A 153 3.20 -14.99 -6.93
C GLN A 153 4.04 -14.38 -5.82
N ALA A 154 4.00 -14.96 -4.61
CA ALA A 154 4.87 -14.56 -3.51
C ALA A 154 6.34 -14.80 -3.85
N ALA A 155 6.69 -15.99 -4.35
CA ALA A 155 8.06 -16.32 -4.76
C ALA A 155 8.57 -15.43 -5.92
N GLN A 156 7.72 -15.09 -6.88
CA GLN A 156 8.08 -14.16 -7.94
C GLN A 156 8.25 -12.72 -7.42
N LYS A 157 7.43 -12.31 -6.45
CA LYS A 157 7.54 -10.99 -5.82
C LYS A 157 8.83 -10.88 -5.01
N THR A 158 9.23 -11.91 -4.27
CA THR A 158 10.50 -11.94 -3.55
C THR A 158 11.67 -11.90 -4.53
N ALA A 159 11.66 -12.73 -5.57
CA ALA A 159 12.72 -12.71 -6.59
C ALA A 159 12.87 -11.34 -7.27
N LEU A 160 11.76 -10.66 -7.58
CA LEU A 160 11.78 -9.30 -8.13
C LEU A 160 12.33 -8.28 -7.11
N ALA A 161 12.01 -8.42 -5.83
CA ALA A 161 12.58 -7.56 -4.80
C ALA A 161 14.08 -7.79 -4.64
N ASP A 162 14.54 -9.04 -4.67
CA ASP A 162 15.95 -9.41 -4.58
C ASP A 162 16.75 -8.84 -5.76
N HIS A 163 16.21 -8.93 -6.99
CA HIS A 163 16.80 -8.29 -8.16
C HIS A 163 16.94 -6.77 -7.99
N HIS A 164 15.90 -6.09 -7.49
CA HIS A 164 15.99 -4.65 -7.26
C HIS A 164 17.02 -4.28 -6.17
N ILE A 165 17.22 -5.14 -5.17
CA ILE A 165 18.27 -4.96 -4.16
C ILE A 165 19.64 -5.10 -4.83
N GLN A 166 19.84 -6.15 -5.64
CA GLN A 166 21.09 -6.37 -6.39
C GLN A 166 21.41 -5.18 -7.29
N ASP A 167 20.46 -4.71 -8.10
CA ASP A 167 20.67 -3.55 -8.99
C ASP A 167 21.07 -2.28 -8.20
N ARG A 168 20.45 -2.06 -7.04
CA ARG A 168 20.77 -0.93 -6.16
C ARG A 168 22.18 -1.06 -5.60
N ASP A 169 22.52 -2.23 -5.09
CA ASP A 169 23.81 -2.47 -4.46
C ASP A 169 24.95 -2.38 -5.50
N GLU A 170 24.72 -2.87 -6.72
CA GLU A 170 25.62 -2.69 -7.87
C GLU A 170 25.79 -1.21 -8.24
N LEU A 171 24.70 -0.44 -8.27
CA LEU A 171 24.75 0.99 -8.57
C LEU A 171 25.54 1.74 -7.50
N VAL A 172 25.26 1.48 -6.21
CA VAL A 172 26.00 2.08 -5.10
C VAL A 172 27.47 1.72 -5.15
N ALA A 173 27.81 0.47 -5.47
CA ALA A 173 29.20 0.05 -5.63
C ALA A 173 29.91 0.72 -6.83
N LYS A 174 29.19 1.01 -7.92
CA LYS A 174 29.72 1.83 -9.03
C LYS A 174 29.96 3.26 -8.58
N GLN A 175 28.98 3.89 -7.94
CA GLN A 175 29.07 5.27 -7.45
C GLN A 175 30.20 5.45 -6.43
N ALA A 176 30.40 4.48 -5.52
CA ALA A 176 31.51 4.49 -4.58
C ALA A 176 32.88 4.42 -5.27
N ARG A 177 33.00 3.59 -6.32
CA ARG A 177 34.23 3.51 -7.14
C ARG A 177 34.51 4.81 -7.88
N ASP A 178 33.49 5.41 -8.49
CA ASP A 178 33.64 6.65 -9.24
C ASP A 178 34.02 7.82 -8.32
N ALA A 179 33.44 7.88 -7.11
CA ALA A 179 33.81 8.85 -6.09
C ALA A 179 35.26 8.68 -5.62
N SER A 180 35.67 7.46 -5.27
CA SER A 180 37.06 7.16 -4.87
C SER A 180 38.06 7.51 -5.96
N GLN A 181 37.77 7.19 -7.23
CA GLN A 181 38.64 7.55 -8.35
C GLN A 181 38.74 9.06 -8.55
N LEU A 182 37.66 9.81 -8.31
CA LEU A 182 37.70 11.27 -8.38
C LEU A 182 38.55 11.83 -7.24
N GLU A 183 38.35 11.36 -6.02
CA GLU A 183 39.14 11.75 -4.84
C GLU A 183 40.64 11.49 -5.04
N ASP A 184 41.02 10.31 -5.51
CA ASP A 184 42.42 9.97 -5.79
C ASP A 184 43.07 10.92 -6.79
N ARG A 185 42.33 11.28 -7.87
CA ARG A 185 42.80 12.27 -8.85
C ARG A 185 42.93 13.65 -8.23
N GLN A 186 41.98 14.07 -7.40
CA GLN A 186 42.03 15.37 -6.71
C GLN A 186 43.21 15.46 -5.74
N ILE A 187 43.47 14.39 -4.98
CA ILE A 187 44.63 14.29 -4.09
C ILE A 187 45.92 14.35 -4.90
N SER A 188 46.01 13.64 -6.03
CA SER A 188 47.17 13.71 -6.91
C SER A 188 47.43 15.12 -7.44
N ASP A 189 46.39 15.80 -7.95
CA ASP A 189 46.49 17.18 -8.44
C ASP A 189 46.93 18.15 -7.32
N GLU A 190 46.44 17.95 -6.09
CA GLU A 190 46.84 18.75 -4.93
C GLU A 190 48.30 18.51 -4.53
N LEU A 191 48.74 17.26 -4.49
CA LEU A 191 50.12 16.91 -4.17
C LEU A 191 51.09 17.51 -5.18
N GLU A 192 50.76 17.42 -6.48
CA GLU A 192 51.57 18.01 -7.53
C GLU A 192 51.63 19.54 -7.41
N LEU A 193 50.49 20.19 -7.12
CA LEU A 193 50.46 21.64 -6.89
C LEU A 193 51.32 22.00 -5.68
N ARG A 194 51.11 21.35 -4.52
CA ARG A 194 51.88 21.63 -3.30
C ARG A 194 53.38 21.51 -3.53
N ASN A 195 53.84 20.44 -4.17
CA ASN A 195 55.25 20.25 -4.48
C ASN A 195 55.81 21.39 -5.36
N LYS A 196 55.07 21.84 -6.38
CA LYS A 196 55.47 22.99 -7.21
C LYS A 196 55.54 24.30 -6.42
N LEU A 197 54.57 24.55 -5.54
CA LEU A 197 54.54 25.73 -4.70
C LEU A 197 55.68 25.71 -3.68
N GLU A 198 55.92 24.59 -3.02
CA GLU A 198 57.02 24.39 -2.05
C GLU A 198 58.40 24.58 -2.70
N GLN A 199 58.62 24.06 -3.92
CA GLN A 199 59.85 24.28 -4.67
C GLN A 199 60.09 25.77 -4.97
N ALA A 200 59.03 26.50 -5.36
CA ALA A 200 59.11 27.92 -5.62
C ALA A 200 59.42 28.72 -4.34
N GLU A 201 58.73 28.42 -3.23
CA GLU A 201 58.96 29.01 -1.92
C GLU A 201 60.38 28.74 -1.40
N TRP A 202 60.84 27.50 -1.51
CA TRP A 202 62.18 27.09 -1.10
C TRP A 202 63.25 27.84 -1.89
N SER A 203 63.11 27.92 -3.23
CA SER A 203 64.05 28.64 -4.08
C SER A 203 64.12 30.14 -3.75
N ASN A 204 62.96 30.77 -3.49
CA ASN A 204 62.89 32.17 -3.10
C ASN A 204 63.49 32.41 -1.71
N THR A 205 63.21 31.51 -0.76
CA THR A 205 63.74 31.57 0.60
C THR A 205 65.25 31.43 0.62
N ILE A 206 65.82 30.45 -0.11
CA ILE A 206 67.27 30.31 -0.23
C ILE A 206 67.90 31.54 -0.87
N ARG A 207 67.28 32.09 -1.92
CA ARG A 207 67.78 33.29 -2.59
C ARG A 207 67.80 34.50 -1.65
N ILE A 208 66.75 34.69 -0.86
CA ILE A 208 66.68 35.75 0.16
C ILE A 208 67.77 35.52 1.20
N LYS A 209 67.88 34.33 1.80
CA LYS A 209 68.91 34.01 2.80
C LYS A 209 70.34 34.23 2.28
N TYR A 210 70.60 33.84 1.04
CA TYR A 210 71.88 34.08 0.40
C TYR A 210 72.16 35.58 0.25
N MET A 211 71.14 36.36 -0.14
CA MET A 211 71.26 37.81 -0.31
C MET A 211 71.36 38.56 1.02
N GLU A 212 70.65 38.12 2.06
CA GLU A 212 70.79 38.57 3.45
C GLU A 212 72.22 38.35 3.93
N ALA A 213 72.74 37.12 3.85
CA ALA A 213 74.12 36.80 4.25
C ALA A 213 75.17 37.61 3.47
N TYR A 214 74.92 37.87 2.18
CA TYR A 214 75.78 38.73 1.36
C TYR A 214 75.72 40.21 1.78
N CYS A 215 74.59 40.71 2.27
CA CYS A 215 74.46 42.10 2.73
C CYS A 215 74.96 42.28 4.18
N GLU A 216 74.83 41.26 5.02
CA GLU A 216 75.15 41.31 6.47
C GLU A 216 76.59 40.93 6.80
N ALA A 217 77.24 40.05 6.02
CA ALA A 217 78.58 39.61 6.43
C ALA A 217 79.63 40.73 6.28
N PRO A 218 80.50 40.91 7.30
CA PRO A 218 81.40 42.07 7.41
C PRO A 218 82.32 42.19 6.19
N THR A 219 82.53 43.42 5.73
CA THR A 219 83.57 43.74 4.75
C THR A 219 84.92 43.35 5.38
N GLN A 220 85.68 42.47 4.74
CA GLN A 220 87.08 42.30 5.09
C GLN A 220 87.78 43.62 4.79
N SER A 221 87.93 44.45 5.81
CA SER A 221 88.82 45.60 5.79
C SER A 221 90.26 45.07 5.75
N PRO A 222 91.12 45.53 4.83
CA PRO A 222 92.53 45.18 4.86
C PRO A 222 93.17 45.94 6.03
N SER A 223 93.18 45.35 7.22
CA SER A 223 94.02 45.86 8.30
C SER A 223 95.46 45.40 8.04
N VAL A 224 96.28 46.38 7.72
CA VAL A 224 97.73 46.33 7.79
C VAL A 224 98.19 45.82 9.16
N SER A 225 98.74 44.61 9.23
CA SER A 225 99.88 44.26 10.09
C SER A 225 100.35 42.82 9.87
N SER A 226 101.46 42.72 9.12
CA SER A 226 102.64 41.90 9.41
C SER A 226 102.46 40.56 10.12
N SER A 227 102.68 39.45 9.39
CA SER A 227 103.67 38.41 9.75
C SER A 227 103.79 37.35 8.65
N LYS A 228 105.05 37.08 8.28
CA LYS A 228 105.55 36.21 7.21
C LYS A 228 105.06 34.75 7.33
N SER A 229 104.62 34.14 6.23
CA SER A 229 105.35 33.04 5.55
C SER A 229 104.48 32.33 4.50
N SER A 230 105.13 32.06 3.36
CA SER A 230 104.79 31.24 2.19
C SER A 230 104.10 29.91 2.54
N THR A 231 103.18 29.32 1.76
CA THR A 231 103.19 29.12 0.30
C THR A 231 101.85 28.50 -0.12
N SER A 232 101.19 29.03 -1.15
CA SER A 232 100.37 28.35 -2.19
C SER A 232 99.20 29.23 -2.66
N SER A 233 99.38 29.79 -3.86
CA SER A 233 98.36 30.09 -4.88
C SER A 233 96.92 30.34 -4.38
N SER A 234 96.64 31.56 -3.91
CA SER A 234 95.27 32.04 -3.74
C SER A 234 94.91 33.01 -4.87
N SER A 235 94.02 32.56 -5.75
CA SER A 235 93.39 33.39 -6.79
C SER A 235 92.80 34.66 -6.16
N SER A 236 93.30 35.83 -6.52
CA SER A 236 92.82 37.11 -5.99
C SER A 236 91.41 37.40 -6.50
N LEU A 237 90.41 37.07 -5.69
CA LEU A 237 89.02 37.47 -5.93
C LEU A 237 88.87 38.98 -5.65
N PRO A 238 88.02 39.71 -6.40
CA PRO A 238 87.80 41.15 -6.20
C PRO A 238 87.31 41.46 -4.77
N PRO A 239 87.69 42.63 -4.20
CA PRO A 239 87.26 43.04 -2.86
C PRO A 239 85.73 43.19 -2.80
N ARG A 240 85.14 42.62 -1.75
CA ARG A 240 83.69 42.57 -1.52
C ARG A 240 83.14 43.95 -1.13
N VAL A 241 82.23 44.50 -1.94
CA VAL A 241 81.56 45.79 -1.69
C VAL A 241 80.04 45.60 -1.70
N VAL A 242 79.39 45.89 -0.57
CA VAL A 242 77.93 45.97 -0.49
C VAL A 242 77.51 47.35 -1.00
N THR A 243 76.79 47.41 -2.12
CA THR A 243 76.30 48.66 -2.72
C THR A 243 74.83 48.88 -2.37
N GLU A 244 74.35 50.12 -2.47
CA GLU A 244 72.92 50.46 -2.32
C GLU A 244 72.03 49.66 -3.29
N LYS A 245 72.56 49.30 -4.46
CA LYS A 245 71.89 48.43 -5.43
C LYS A 245 71.56 47.05 -4.84
N ASN A 246 72.47 46.47 -4.06
CA ASN A 246 72.28 45.15 -3.45
C ASN A 246 71.15 45.15 -2.40
N LEU A 247 71.03 46.22 -1.61
CA LEU A 247 69.95 46.39 -0.63
C LEU A 247 68.59 46.58 -1.32
N ARG A 248 68.55 47.36 -2.42
CA ARG A 248 67.33 47.50 -3.24
C ARG A 248 66.95 46.16 -3.90
N ASP A 249 67.93 45.38 -4.36
CA ASP A 249 67.70 44.04 -4.90
C ASP A 249 67.15 43.08 -3.85
N LEU A 250 67.64 43.13 -2.60
CA LEU A 250 67.08 42.37 -1.48
C LEU A 250 65.63 42.77 -1.18
N GLY A 251 65.33 44.07 -1.13
CA GLY A 251 63.96 44.59 -1.00
C GLY A 251 63.03 44.08 -2.11
N ARG A 252 63.51 44.06 -3.36
CA ARG A 252 62.78 43.45 -4.50
C ARG A 252 62.50 41.97 -4.27
N GLN A 253 63.42 41.20 -3.69
CA GLN A 253 63.20 39.77 -3.42
C GLN A 253 62.09 39.53 -2.38
N TYR A 254 61.98 40.37 -1.35
CA TYR A 254 60.86 40.26 -0.40
C TYR A 254 59.51 40.58 -1.03
N SER A 255 59.42 41.64 -1.85
CA SER A 255 58.19 41.93 -2.60
C SER A 255 57.81 40.80 -3.56
N LEU A 256 58.81 40.13 -4.16
CA LEU A 256 58.58 38.94 -4.97
C LEU A 256 58.07 37.76 -4.14
N ARG A 257 58.59 37.55 -2.92
CA ARG A 257 58.09 36.51 -2.00
C ARG A 257 56.61 36.66 -1.69
N GLU A 258 56.17 37.87 -1.35
CA GLU A 258 54.76 38.15 -1.08
C GLU A 258 53.88 37.96 -2.32
N LYS A 259 54.40 38.31 -3.51
CA LYS A 259 53.70 38.07 -4.77
C LYS A 259 53.53 36.57 -5.04
N VAL A 260 54.58 35.78 -4.81
CA VAL A 260 54.54 34.31 -4.94
C VAL A 260 53.50 33.72 -3.98
N GLN A 261 53.44 34.18 -2.73
CA GLN A 261 52.42 33.74 -1.76
C GLN A 261 50.99 34.06 -2.22
N ARG A 262 50.72 35.27 -2.73
CA ARG A 262 49.40 35.60 -3.30
C ARG A 262 49.05 34.76 -4.54
N GLU A 263 50.05 34.44 -5.36
CA GLU A 263 49.88 33.50 -6.48
C GLU A 263 49.59 32.07 -5.99
N HIS A 264 50.14 31.65 -4.85
CA HIS A 264 49.88 30.34 -4.24
C HIS A 264 48.43 30.25 -3.77
N GLU A 265 47.99 31.23 -2.99
CA GLU A 265 46.62 31.31 -2.46
C GLU A 265 45.57 31.30 -3.58
N SER A 266 45.79 32.09 -4.64
CA SER A 266 44.87 32.12 -5.79
C SER A 266 44.86 30.81 -6.57
N LYS A 267 46.01 30.15 -6.77
CA LYS A 267 46.07 28.82 -7.43
C LYS A 267 45.34 27.74 -6.61
N ILE A 268 45.52 27.73 -5.29
CA ILE A 268 44.83 26.78 -4.39
C ILE A 268 43.32 27.03 -4.43
N TYR A 269 42.89 28.30 -4.38
CA TYR A 269 41.47 28.65 -4.47
C TYR A 269 40.86 28.15 -5.78
N MET A 270 41.49 28.44 -6.92
CA MET A 270 41.00 28.01 -8.23
C MET A 270 40.96 26.48 -8.38
N LEU A 271 41.93 25.76 -7.80
CA LEU A 271 41.92 24.31 -7.77
C LEU A 271 40.70 23.79 -6.99
N ARG A 272 40.47 24.31 -5.78
CA ARG A 272 39.34 23.90 -4.92
C ARG A 272 37.99 24.19 -5.55
N VAL A 273 37.82 25.35 -6.19
CA VAL A 273 36.60 25.68 -6.93
C VAL A 273 36.35 24.66 -8.05
N ARG A 274 37.39 24.28 -8.79
CA ARG A 274 37.28 23.27 -9.85
C ARG A 274 36.94 21.89 -9.29
N GLN A 275 37.55 21.49 -8.18
CA GLN A 275 37.28 20.22 -7.49
C GLN A 275 35.84 20.16 -6.96
N SER A 276 35.36 21.24 -6.33
CA SER A 276 33.97 21.36 -5.86
C SER A 276 32.99 21.17 -7.01
N LYS A 277 33.19 21.88 -8.12
CA LYS A 277 32.33 21.74 -9.30
C LYS A 277 32.32 20.32 -9.86
N LYS A 278 33.48 19.65 -9.97
CA LYS A 278 33.55 18.25 -10.42
C LYS A 278 32.81 17.30 -9.48
N MET A 279 32.89 17.54 -8.17
CA MET A 279 32.17 16.75 -7.17
C MET A 279 30.65 16.98 -7.29
N GLU A 280 30.22 18.23 -7.45
CA GLU A 280 28.82 18.58 -7.68
C GLU A 280 28.27 17.91 -8.94
N ASP A 281 28.99 17.98 -10.06
CA ASP A 281 28.61 17.33 -11.33
C ASP A 281 28.50 15.80 -11.16
N LEU A 282 29.41 15.18 -10.41
CA LEU A 282 29.36 13.75 -10.10
C LEU A 282 28.12 13.38 -9.28
N VAL A 283 27.83 14.13 -8.21
CA VAL A 283 26.65 13.92 -7.36
C VAL A 283 25.36 14.09 -8.17
N GLN A 284 25.30 15.09 -9.05
CA GLN A 284 24.16 15.29 -9.94
C GLN A 284 23.96 14.11 -10.89
N SER A 285 25.03 13.62 -11.51
CA SER A 285 25.02 12.45 -12.39
C SER A 285 24.56 11.18 -11.63
N HIS A 286 25.12 10.92 -10.46
CA HIS A 286 24.69 9.82 -9.57
C HIS A 286 23.20 9.92 -9.21
N GLY A 287 22.71 11.14 -8.96
CA GLY A 287 21.31 11.41 -8.68
C GLY A 287 20.39 11.11 -9.87
N VAL A 288 20.81 11.40 -11.10
CA VAL A 288 20.06 11.02 -12.32
C VAL A 288 19.97 9.51 -12.45
N GLN A 289 21.09 8.80 -12.33
CA GLN A 289 21.14 7.33 -12.42
C GLN A 289 20.25 6.65 -11.36
N LEU A 290 20.22 7.20 -10.14
CA LEU A 290 19.34 6.69 -9.08
C LEU A 290 17.86 6.89 -9.42
N ARG A 291 17.48 8.05 -9.96
CA ARG A 291 16.10 8.31 -10.41
C ARG A 291 15.69 7.35 -11.52
N GLU A 292 16.55 7.14 -12.50
CA GLU A 292 16.30 6.18 -13.59
C GLU A 292 16.13 4.76 -13.06
N LEU A 293 16.95 4.33 -12.08
CA LEU A 293 16.80 3.02 -11.45
C LEU A 293 15.47 2.92 -10.68
N ILE A 294 15.06 3.97 -9.95
CA ILE A 294 13.79 4.01 -9.23
C ILE A 294 12.61 3.87 -10.19
N GLU A 295 12.60 4.62 -11.29
CA GLU A 295 11.52 4.54 -12.29
C GLU A 295 11.49 3.17 -12.98
N ARG A 296 12.64 2.61 -13.40
CA ARG A 296 12.69 1.24 -13.94
C ARG A 296 12.14 0.19 -12.96
N ASN A 297 12.51 0.29 -11.68
CA ASN A 297 12.01 -0.60 -10.64
C ASN A 297 10.51 -0.41 -10.38
N ARG A 298 10.00 0.82 -10.50
CA ARG A 298 8.57 1.13 -10.40
C ARG A 298 7.80 0.50 -11.55
N GLU A 299 8.23 0.72 -12.79
CA GLU A 299 7.64 0.13 -13.99
C GLU A 299 7.61 -1.41 -13.91
N ALA A 300 8.71 -2.03 -13.46
CA ALA A 300 8.77 -3.47 -13.27
C ALA A 300 7.76 -3.99 -12.25
N ARG A 301 7.56 -3.26 -11.13
CA ARG A 301 6.54 -3.58 -10.11
C ARG A 301 5.12 -3.42 -10.65
N GLU A 302 4.86 -2.36 -11.40
CA GLU A 302 3.57 -2.10 -12.03
C GLU A 302 3.23 -3.20 -13.05
N ALA A 303 4.17 -3.54 -13.93
CA ALA A 303 4.04 -4.64 -14.89
C ALA A 303 3.83 -6.00 -14.21
N PHE A 304 4.53 -6.28 -13.10
CA PHE A 304 4.29 -7.48 -12.30
C PHE A 304 2.88 -7.48 -11.69
N GLY A 305 2.45 -6.37 -11.10
CA GLY A 305 1.10 -6.22 -10.55
C GLY A 305 0.01 -6.40 -11.59
N GLU A 306 0.23 -5.93 -12.82
CA GLU A 306 -0.66 -6.20 -13.95
C GLU A 306 -0.75 -7.68 -14.32
N ARG A 307 0.39 -8.38 -14.37
CA ARG A 307 0.41 -9.84 -14.64
C ARG A 307 -0.39 -10.60 -13.58
N VAL A 308 -0.16 -10.30 -12.29
CA VAL A 308 -0.91 -10.90 -11.17
C VAL A 308 -2.42 -10.64 -11.31
N ARG A 309 -2.82 -9.42 -11.65
CA ARG A 309 -4.23 -9.08 -11.89
C ARG A 309 -4.83 -9.85 -13.06
N ARG A 310 -4.08 -9.99 -14.17
CA ARG A 310 -4.53 -10.77 -15.34
C ARG A 310 -4.70 -12.25 -14.97
N GLU A 311 -3.70 -12.86 -14.33
CA GLU A 311 -3.78 -14.25 -13.87
C GLU A 311 -4.99 -14.49 -12.96
N ARG A 312 -5.21 -13.61 -11.98
CA ARG A 312 -6.36 -13.71 -11.08
C ARG A 312 -7.70 -13.62 -11.83
N LYS A 313 -7.82 -12.68 -12.77
CA LYS A 313 -9.03 -12.57 -13.62
C LYS A 313 -9.25 -13.82 -14.46
N THR A 314 -8.20 -14.37 -15.06
CA THR A 314 -8.31 -15.61 -15.84
C THR A 314 -8.73 -16.79 -14.96
N PHE A 315 -8.16 -16.91 -13.76
CA PHE A 315 -8.54 -17.91 -12.78
C PHE A 315 -10.03 -17.80 -12.41
N ASP A 316 -10.48 -16.62 -11.99
CA ASP A 316 -11.86 -16.39 -11.58
C ASP A 316 -12.85 -16.63 -12.74
N SER A 317 -12.49 -16.25 -13.97
CA SER A 317 -13.28 -16.51 -15.17
C SER A 317 -13.43 -18.01 -15.46
N VAL A 318 -12.33 -18.77 -15.45
CA VAL A 318 -12.35 -20.22 -15.70
C VAL A 318 -13.17 -20.96 -14.64
N PHE A 319 -13.00 -20.61 -13.37
CA PHE A 319 -13.76 -21.20 -12.27
C PHE A 319 -15.24 -20.82 -12.33
N GLY A 320 -15.56 -19.56 -12.63
CA GLY A 320 -16.93 -19.10 -12.82
C GLY A 320 -17.64 -19.85 -13.96
N ALA A 321 -16.97 -20.03 -15.10
CA ALA A 321 -17.50 -20.79 -16.23
C ALA A 321 -17.73 -22.27 -15.86
N ARG A 322 -16.78 -22.91 -15.15
CA ARG A 322 -16.92 -24.29 -14.69
C ARG A 322 -18.07 -24.43 -13.69
N GLN A 323 -18.22 -23.48 -12.79
CA GLN A 323 -19.30 -23.43 -11.80
C GLN A 323 -20.67 -23.32 -12.47
N ALA A 324 -20.81 -22.42 -13.45
CA ALA A 324 -22.03 -22.27 -14.22
C ALA A 324 -22.43 -23.57 -14.95
N ARG A 325 -21.48 -24.22 -15.64
CA ARG A 325 -21.71 -25.52 -16.31
C ARG A 325 -22.13 -26.61 -15.33
N LEU A 326 -21.49 -26.69 -14.17
CA LEU A 326 -21.80 -27.69 -13.16
C LEU A 326 -23.21 -27.49 -12.59
N THR A 327 -23.58 -26.25 -12.32
CA THR A 327 -24.92 -25.86 -11.84
C THR A 327 -26.00 -26.23 -12.85
N ALA A 328 -25.77 -25.91 -14.13
CA ALA A 328 -26.69 -26.26 -15.20
C ALA A 328 -26.87 -27.78 -15.31
N ARG A 329 -25.76 -28.55 -15.23
CA ARG A 329 -25.80 -30.02 -15.26
C ARG A 329 -26.57 -30.59 -14.07
N TRP A 330 -26.37 -30.05 -12.85
CA TRP A 330 -27.12 -30.49 -11.67
C TRP A 330 -28.61 -30.20 -11.78
N ALA A 331 -28.99 -29.02 -12.27
CA ALA A 331 -30.39 -28.67 -12.51
C ALA A 331 -31.04 -29.62 -13.52
N LEU A 332 -30.36 -29.93 -14.63
CA LEU A 332 -30.83 -30.90 -15.62
C LEU A 332 -30.96 -32.30 -15.03
N ALA A 333 -29.98 -32.77 -14.26
CA ALA A 333 -30.04 -34.08 -13.61
C ALA A 333 -31.24 -34.20 -12.65
N ILE A 334 -31.54 -33.14 -11.89
CA ILE A 334 -32.72 -33.11 -11.01
C ILE A 334 -34.01 -33.15 -11.86
N GLN A 335 -34.09 -32.38 -12.95
CA GLN A 335 -35.24 -32.40 -13.86
C GLN A 335 -35.49 -33.79 -14.44
N VAL A 336 -34.43 -34.46 -14.90
CA VAL A 336 -34.53 -35.82 -15.46
C VAL A 336 -35.01 -36.80 -14.39
N GLN A 337 -34.40 -36.80 -13.20
CA GLN A 337 -34.80 -37.71 -12.10
C GLN A 337 -36.27 -37.49 -11.69
N CYS A 338 -36.72 -36.24 -11.59
CA CYS A 338 -38.12 -35.93 -11.26
C CYS A 338 -39.10 -36.45 -12.34
N ARG A 339 -38.73 -36.33 -13.63
CA ARG A 339 -39.55 -36.84 -14.75
C ARG A 339 -39.59 -38.37 -14.79
N GLU A 340 -38.46 -39.03 -14.57
CA GLU A 340 -38.40 -40.49 -14.51
C GLU A 340 -39.23 -41.05 -13.36
N LEU A 341 -39.14 -40.45 -12.17
CA LEU A 341 -39.94 -40.84 -11.01
C LEU A 341 -41.43 -40.58 -11.21
N GLN A 342 -41.81 -39.48 -11.88
CA GLN A 342 -43.19 -39.22 -12.24
C GLN A 342 -43.73 -40.27 -13.24
N GLY A 343 -42.90 -40.71 -14.20
CA GLY A 343 -43.25 -41.77 -15.14
C GLY A 343 -43.42 -43.14 -14.48
N ARG A 344 -42.61 -43.47 -13.48
CA ARG A 344 -42.70 -44.76 -12.74
C ARG A 344 -43.85 -44.78 -11.73
N ASN A 345 -44.05 -43.71 -10.97
CA ASN A 345 -44.94 -43.70 -9.82
C ASN A 345 -46.30 -43.04 -10.10
N GLY A 346 -46.46 -42.36 -11.24
CA GLY A 346 -47.68 -41.62 -11.59
C GLY A 346 -47.93 -40.35 -10.76
N VAL A 347 -47.05 -40.03 -9.80
CA VAL A 347 -47.19 -38.88 -8.89
C VAL A 347 -46.30 -37.73 -9.34
N ARG A 348 -46.82 -36.49 -9.31
CA ARG A 348 -46.02 -35.29 -9.60
C ARG A 348 -45.01 -35.02 -8.49
N TYR A 349 -43.74 -34.90 -8.89
CA TYR A 349 -42.62 -34.42 -8.08
C TYR A 349 -42.32 -32.96 -8.44
N ALA A 350 -42.05 -32.12 -7.44
CA ALA A 350 -41.64 -30.73 -7.64
C ALA A 350 -40.13 -30.63 -7.87
N LEU A 351 -39.72 -29.62 -8.63
CA LEU A 351 -38.31 -29.38 -8.91
C LEU A 351 -37.57 -28.91 -7.66
N VAL A 352 -36.55 -29.66 -7.23
CA VAL A 352 -35.68 -29.26 -6.12
C VAL A 352 -34.55 -28.38 -6.65
N ALA A 353 -34.18 -27.35 -5.89
CA ALA A 353 -33.06 -26.49 -6.26
C ALA A 353 -31.71 -27.25 -6.16
N PRO A 354 -30.79 -27.07 -7.11
CA PRO A 354 -29.44 -27.62 -6.98
C PRO A 354 -28.68 -26.96 -5.80
N PRO A 355 -27.63 -27.61 -5.28
CA PRO A 355 -26.83 -27.07 -4.18
C PRO A 355 -26.35 -25.65 -4.47
N SER A 356 -26.65 -24.72 -3.57
CA SER A 356 -26.26 -23.32 -3.72
C SER A 356 -24.75 -23.14 -3.60
N TRP A 357 -24.19 -22.20 -4.36
CA TRP A 357 -22.77 -21.83 -4.28
C TRP A 357 -22.46 -20.77 -3.24
N MET A 358 -23.49 -20.07 -2.77
CA MET A 358 -23.40 -19.10 -1.70
C MET A 358 -23.00 -19.84 -0.42
N GLY A 359 -21.86 -19.47 0.16
CA GLY A 359 -21.37 -20.00 1.42
C GLY A 359 -22.33 -19.65 2.55
N GLY A 360 -23.28 -20.54 2.80
CA GLY A 360 -24.26 -20.46 3.89
C GLY A 360 -24.64 -21.83 4.42
N GLU A 361 -23.80 -22.85 4.24
CA GLU A 361 -23.83 -24.06 5.07
C GLU A 361 -22.82 -23.84 6.20
N ALA A 362 -23.11 -22.85 7.04
CA ALA A 362 -22.54 -22.81 8.38
C ALA A 362 -23.26 -23.91 9.18
N LEU A 363 -22.51 -24.97 9.50
CA LEU A 363 -22.72 -25.81 10.68
C LEU A 363 -24.10 -26.45 10.82
N SER A 364 -24.34 -27.51 10.04
CA SER A 364 -25.22 -28.61 10.45
C SER A 364 -24.53 -29.98 10.34
N GLU A 365 -23.20 -30.01 10.52
CA GLU A 365 -22.45 -31.22 10.89
C GLU A 365 -22.07 -31.08 12.38
N ALA A 366 -23.11 -31.12 13.22
CA ALA A 366 -23.03 -31.53 14.61
C ALA A 366 -24.22 -32.47 14.83
N VAL A 367 -24.01 -33.76 14.56
CA VAL A 367 -24.62 -34.95 15.19
C VAL A 367 -24.00 -36.17 14.47
N LEU A 368 -22.85 -36.61 14.98
CA LEU A 368 -22.54 -37.99 15.40
C LEU A 368 -21.05 -38.07 15.75
#